data_AF-A0A9J5XU29-F1
#
_entry.id   AF-A0A9J5XU29-F1
#
_cell.length_a   1.000
_cell.length_b   1.000
_cell.length_c   1.000
_cell.angle_alpha   90.00
_cell.angle_beta   90.00
_cell.angle_gamma   90.00
#
_symmetry.space_group_name_H-M   'P 1'
#
loop_
_entity.id
_entity.type
_entity.pdbx_description
1 polymer ?
#
loop_
_entity_poly.entity_id
_entity_poly.type
_entity_poly.pdbx_seq_one_letter_code
_entity_poly.pdbx_strand_id
1 'polypeptide(L)'
;MSGASDYVSSKKIASHLRELQDNIVEEAFGCRFVSKLRCCNCGHLSVTQEPLIDISLEIEDVDSLPAALESFTKIEKIKYFCERCKTQGPFEKYLLVYSAPSITALHLKRFKNNEIVVQKVDMLVSFPLELGMLLYTSKINNEEIKYDLYVVIVHFGSFISLAHYYSFIRCAPNEWCKFDDNRVVFVEEDFVLAIEAYIMFYAKRGTPWFSDYIQIHVPLIYETSMKHELNKTEDSDSHDQVYCEDQLQDVEIKLVCSSDEEFMDALHEGSHVSSMNETKRKLEDSPSRDD
;
A
#
# COMPACT_ATOMS: atom_id res chain seq x y z
N MET A 1 -7.17 -53.99 12.82
CA MET A 1 -6.50 -53.59 11.56
C MET A 1 -7.10 -52.25 11.13
N SER A 2 -6.51 -51.16 11.60
CA SER A 2 -7.06 -49.80 11.68
C SER A 2 -6.42 -48.83 10.67
N GLY A 3 -6.17 -49.29 9.43
CA GLY A 3 -5.30 -48.57 8.48
C GLY A 3 -5.99 -47.76 7.38
N ALA A 4 -7.32 -47.70 7.30
CA ALA A 4 -8.01 -47.15 6.12
C ALA A 4 -8.70 -45.79 6.35
N SER A 5 -8.97 -45.40 7.60
CA SER A 5 -9.72 -44.16 7.91
C SER A 5 -8.83 -42.92 7.89
N ASP A 6 -7.59 -43.03 8.34
CA ASP A 6 -6.70 -41.86 8.47
C ASP A 6 -6.10 -41.44 7.12
N TYR A 7 -5.94 -42.38 6.18
CA TYR A 7 -5.34 -42.14 4.86
C TYR A 7 -6.26 -41.33 3.91
N VAL A 8 -7.58 -41.43 4.08
CA VAL A 8 -8.57 -40.71 3.25
C VAL A 8 -8.74 -39.25 3.71
N SER A 9 -8.54 -38.98 5.01
CA SER A 9 -8.62 -37.63 5.59
C SER A 9 -7.40 -36.77 5.20
N SER A 10 -6.19 -37.36 5.25
CA SER A 10 -4.95 -36.67 4.86
C SER A 10 -4.91 -36.33 3.37
N LYS A 11 -5.49 -37.16 2.49
CA LYS A 11 -5.56 -36.87 1.05
C LYS A 11 -6.56 -35.76 0.71
N LYS A 12 -7.64 -35.60 1.48
CA LYS A 12 -8.64 -34.55 1.28
C LYS A 12 -8.16 -33.19 1.77
N ILE A 13 -7.39 -33.18 2.86
CA ILE A 13 -6.67 -31.99 3.34
C ILE A 13 -5.53 -31.64 2.37
N ALA A 14 -4.76 -32.62 1.91
CA ALA A 14 -3.67 -32.40 0.97
C ALA A 14 -4.12 -32.09 -0.47
N SER A 15 -5.38 -32.37 -0.84
CA SER A 15 -5.99 -31.93 -2.10
C SER A 15 -6.54 -30.51 -1.96
N HIS A 16 -7.11 -30.14 -0.81
CA HIS A 16 -7.56 -28.77 -0.54
C HIS A 16 -6.37 -27.80 -0.35
N LEU A 17 -5.26 -28.27 0.24
CA LEU A 17 -3.99 -27.53 0.30
C LEU A 17 -3.26 -27.46 -1.05
N ARG A 18 -3.62 -28.31 -2.03
CA ARG A 18 -3.08 -28.28 -3.41
C ARG A 18 -3.95 -27.48 -4.39
N GLU A 19 -5.18 -27.15 -4.02
CA GLU A 19 -6.07 -26.25 -4.76
C GLU A 19 -5.78 -24.77 -4.48
N LEU A 20 -5.00 -24.47 -3.44
CA LEU A 20 -4.21 -23.23 -3.37
C LEU A 20 -3.01 -23.40 -4.30
N GLN A 21 -3.22 -23.30 -5.61
CA GLN A 21 -2.16 -22.71 -6.42
C GLN A 21 -2.04 -21.29 -5.89
N ASP A 22 -1.02 -21.03 -5.07
CA ASP A 22 -0.67 -19.70 -4.58
C ASP A 22 -0.53 -18.82 -5.81
N ASN A 23 -1.55 -18.01 -6.08
CA ASN A 23 -1.45 -17.02 -7.12
C ASN A 23 -0.48 -15.95 -6.60
N ILE A 24 0.30 -15.36 -7.50
CA ILE A 24 1.34 -14.39 -7.14
C ILE A 24 0.80 -13.22 -6.30
N VAL A 25 -0.50 -12.91 -6.40
CA VAL A 25 -1.13 -11.86 -5.60
C VAL A 25 -1.25 -12.28 -4.13
N GLU A 26 -1.71 -13.50 -3.86
CA GLU A 26 -1.77 -14.05 -2.50
C GLU A 26 -0.37 -14.29 -1.92
N GLU A 27 0.62 -14.67 -2.73
CA GLU A 27 2.00 -14.82 -2.29
C GLU A 27 2.64 -13.46 -1.92
N ALA A 28 2.41 -12.44 -2.74
CA ALA A 28 3.01 -11.12 -2.55
C ALA A 28 2.26 -10.29 -1.49
N PHE A 29 0.94 -10.19 -1.61
CA PHE A 29 0.09 -9.29 -0.83
C PHE A 29 -0.78 -9.99 0.22
N GLY A 30 -0.96 -11.32 0.08
CA GLY A 30 -1.84 -12.09 0.96
C GLY A 30 -1.37 -12.05 2.41
N CYS A 31 -2.24 -11.53 3.26
CA CYS A 31 -2.07 -11.51 4.70
C CYS A 31 -3.28 -12.13 5.39
N ARG A 32 -3.09 -12.54 6.64
CA ARG A 32 -4.19 -13.04 7.48
C ARG A 32 -4.33 -12.15 8.68
N PHE A 33 -5.55 -11.78 9.01
CA PHE A 33 -5.89 -11.11 10.26
C PHE A 33 -6.59 -12.07 11.21
N VAL A 34 -6.31 -11.92 12.51
CA VAL A 34 -7.09 -12.57 13.57
C VAL A 34 -8.02 -11.54 14.17
N SER A 35 -9.33 -11.77 14.01
CA SER A 35 -10.38 -11.09 14.77
C SER A 35 -10.71 -11.91 16.01
N LYS A 36 -10.58 -11.32 17.19
CA LYS A 36 -10.97 -11.97 18.46
C LYS A 36 -12.11 -11.19 19.10
N LEU A 37 -13.18 -11.89 19.46
CA LEU A 37 -14.32 -11.34 20.18
C LEU A 37 -14.41 -11.98 21.56
N ARG A 38 -14.19 -11.20 22.61
CA ARG A 38 -14.27 -11.65 24.00
C ARG A 38 -15.48 -11.04 24.70
N CYS A 39 -16.40 -11.87 25.15
CA CYS A 39 -17.56 -11.42 25.93
C CYS A 39 -17.13 -10.91 27.31
N CYS A 40 -17.49 -9.68 27.67
CA CYS A 40 -17.12 -9.11 28.97
C CYS A 40 -17.91 -9.70 30.15
N ASN A 41 -19.06 -10.36 29.88
CA ASN A 41 -19.90 -10.94 30.93
C ASN A 41 -19.43 -12.34 31.35
N CYS A 42 -19.10 -13.22 30.39
CA CYS A 42 -18.75 -14.62 30.67
C CYS A 42 -17.35 -15.04 30.21
N GLY A 43 -16.60 -14.14 29.58
CA GLY A 43 -15.26 -14.42 29.04
C GLY A 43 -15.22 -15.34 27.83
N HIS A 44 -16.37 -15.72 27.25
CA HIS A 44 -16.41 -16.53 26.03
C HIS A 44 -15.66 -15.83 24.90
N LEU A 45 -14.77 -16.58 24.24
CA LEU A 45 -13.89 -16.10 23.19
C LEU A 45 -14.28 -16.75 21.86
N SER A 46 -14.56 -15.93 20.87
CA SER A 46 -14.66 -16.32 19.47
C SER A 46 -13.44 -15.78 18.72
N VAL A 47 -12.86 -16.59 17.84
CA VAL A 47 -11.67 -16.24 17.06
C VAL A 47 -11.95 -16.58 15.60
N THR A 48 -11.80 -15.59 14.73
CA THR A 48 -11.96 -15.73 13.28
C THR A 48 -10.66 -15.31 12.60
N GLN A 49 -10.29 -16.03 11.53
CA GLN A 49 -9.20 -15.65 10.65
C GLN A 49 -9.75 -15.20 9.31
N GLU A 50 -9.30 -14.04 8.84
CA GLU A 50 -9.78 -13.42 7.60
C GLU A 50 -8.59 -13.16 6.66
N PRO A 51 -8.61 -13.63 5.41
CA PRO A 51 -7.61 -13.27 4.42
C PRO A 51 -7.86 -11.84 3.92
N LEU A 52 -6.78 -11.07 3.74
CA LEU A 52 -6.79 -9.72 3.18
C LEU A 52 -5.57 -9.52 2.27
N ILE A 53 -5.67 -8.63 1.29
CA ILE A 53 -4.56 -8.25 0.39
C ILE A 53 -4.08 -6.81 0.61
N ASP A 54 -4.83 -6.03 1.40
CA ASP A 54 -4.53 -4.65 1.77
C ASP A 54 -5.02 -4.34 3.19
N ILE A 55 -4.54 -3.22 3.73
CA ILE A 55 -4.99 -2.68 5.01
C ILE A 55 -5.52 -1.27 4.77
N SER A 56 -6.84 -1.12 4.94
CA SER A 56 -7.53 0.15 4.79
C SER A 56 -7.67 0.86 6.14
N LEU A 57 -6.94 1.96 6.32
CA LEU A 57 -6.76 2.68 7.58
C LEU A 57 -7.65 3.92 7.68
N GLU A 58 -8.30 4.08 8.83
CA GLU A 58 -8.98 5.33 9.20
C GLU A 58 -7.94 6.40 9.57
N ILE A 59 -8.11 7.62 9.06
CA ILE A 59 -7.12 8.70 9.21
C ILE A 59 -7.67 10.01 9.80
N GLU A 60 -8.91 10.03 10.26
CA GLU A 60 -9.56 11.28 10.70
C GLU A 60 -8.92 11.91 11.94
N ASP A 61 -8.52 11.08 12.89
CA ASP A 61 -8.02 11.50 14.21
C ASP A 61 -6.53 11.18 14.40
N VAL A 62 -5.77 11.01 13.31
CA VAL A 62 -4.36 10.63 13.34
C VAL A 62 -3.54 11.43 12.32
N ASP A 63 -2.31 11.73 12.68
CA ASP A 63 -1.37 12.55 11.91
C ASP A 63 -0.21 11.74 11.30
N SER A 64 -0.18 10.43 11.57
CA SER A 64 0.90 9.54 11.15
C SER A 64 0.42 8.12 10.88
N LEU A 65 1.11 7.45 9.96
CA LEU A 65 0.84 6.05 9.59
C LEU A 65 0.97 5.09 10.80
N PRO A 66 2.00 5.21 11.68
CA PRO A 66 2.06 4.40 12.90
C PRO A 66 0.86 4.61 13.83
N ALA A 67 0.37 5.85 13.98
CA ALA A 67 -0.82 6.14 14.78
C ALA A 67 -2.09 5.55 14.13
N ALA A 68 -2.19 5.58 12.81
CA ALA A 68 -3.29 4.94 12.07
C ALA A 68 -3.31 3.41 12.28
N LEU A 69 -2.15 2.75 12.23
CA LEU A 69 -2.01 1.32 12.49
C LEU A 69 -2.29 0.95 13.96
N GLU A 70 -1.87 1.81 14.90
CA GLU A 70 -2.21 1.65 16.32
C GLU A 70 -3.72 1.77 16.54
N SER A 71 -4.36 2.76 15.92
CA SER A 71 -5.82 2.91 15.95
C SER A 71 -6.53 1.69 15.36
N PHE A 72 -6.05 1.19 14.22
CA PHE A 72 -6.60 0.02 13.53
C PHE A 72 -6.53 -1.28 14.35
N THR A 73 -5.50 -1.43 15.17
CA THR A 73 -5.30 -2.63 16.03
C THR A 73 -5.76 -2.42 17.48
N LYS A 74 -6.32 -1.25 17.79
CA LYS A 74 -6.82 -0.91 19.12
C LYS A 74 -7.97 -1.83 19.51
N ILE A 75 -8.04 -2.14 20.81
CA ILE A 75 -9.16 -2.91 21.36
C ILE A 75 -10.42 -2.05 21.29
N GLU A 76 -11.42 -2.52 20.54
CA GLU A 76 -12.72 -1.87 20.41
C GLU A 76 -13.71 -2.48 21.40
N LYS A 77 -14.56 -1.64 22.01
CA LYS A 77 -15.71 -2.11 22.80
C LYS A 77 -16.97 -2.04 21.95
N ILE A 78 -17.54 -3.20 21.66
CA ILE A 78 -18.75 -3.31 20.82
C ILE A 78 -19.89 -3.99 21.59
N LYS A 79 -21.13 -3.82 21.11
CA LYS A 79 -22.28 -4.60 21.57
C LYS A 79 -22.52 -5.75 20.59
N TYR A 80 -22.51 -6.98 21.08
CA TYR A 80 -22.71 -8.17 20.25
C TYR A 80 -23.52 -9.24 20.99
N PHE A 81 -24.05 -10.21 20.26
CA PHE A 81 -24.80 -11.33 20.85
C PHE A 81 -23.83 -12.43 21.31
N CYS A 82 -23.90 -12.82 22.58
CA CYS A 82 -23.06 -13.89 23.10
C CYS A 82 -23.75 -15.25 22.94
N GLU A 83 -23.12 -16.16 22.21
CA GLU A 83 -23.61 -17.53 22.02
C GLU A 83 -23.64 -18.34 23.32
N ARG A 84 -22.81 -18.00 24.31
CA ARG A 84 -22.80 -18.66 25.63
C ARG A 84 -23.83 -18.07 26.59
N CYS A 85 -23.89 -16.73 26.72
CA CYS A 85 -24.87 -16.08 27.59
C CYS A 85 -26.29 -16.10 27.02
N LYS A 86 -26.43 -16.27 25.70
CA LYS A 86 -27.69 -16.13 24.93
C LYS A 86 -28.32 -14.74 25.08
N THR A 87 -27.50 -13.72 25.28
CA THR A 87 -27.91 -12.32 25.46
C THR A 87 -26.97 -11.37 24.73
N GLN A 88 -27.48 -10.18 24.41
CA GLN A 88 -26.65 -9.09 23.89
C GLN A 88 -25.89 -8.43 25.04
N GLY A 89 -24.61 -8.14 24.84
CA GLY A 89 -23.77 -7.54 25.87
C GLY A 89 -22.50 -6.90 25.31
N PRO A 90 -21.69 -6.28 26.18
CA PRO A 90 -20.40 -5.72 25.81
C PRO A 90 -19.38 -6.82 25.45
N PHE A 91 -18.61 -6.57 24.40
CA PHE A 91 -17.50 -7.38 23.92
C PHE A 91 -16.26 -6.51 23.70
N GLU A 92 -15.09 -7.11 23.96
CA GLU A 92 -13.81 -6.60 23.47
C GLU A 92 -13.51 -7.25 22.11
N LYS A 93 -13.30 -6.42 21.09
CA LYS A 93 -12.87 -6.85 19.75
C LYS A 93 -11.40 -6.48 19.56
N TYR A 94 -10.63 -7.45 19.10
CA TYR A 94 -9.22 -7.31 18.79
C TYR A 94 -9.02 -7.63 17.32
N LEU A 95 -8.21 -6.84 16.63
CA LEU A 95 -7.78 -7.10 15.26
C LEU A 95 -6.25 -7.10 15.23
N LEU A 96 -5.65 -8.19 14.77
CA LEU A 96 -4.20 -8.39 14.79
C LEU A 96 -3.75 -9.01 13.47
N VAL A 97 -2.58 -8.58 12.97
CA VAL A 97 -1.94 -9.22 11.82
C VAL A 97 -1.40 -10.59 12.24
N TYR A 98 -1.88 -11.68 11.65
CA TYR A 98 -1.43 -13.05 11.93
C TYR A 98 -0.16 -13.38 11.15
N SER A 99 -0.22 -13.22 9.82
CA SER A 99 0.88 -13.46 8.89
C SER A 99 1.07 -12.20 8.06
N ALA A 100 2.24 -11.58 8.18
CA ALA A 100 2.58 -10.36 7.47
C ALA A 100 3.05 -10.70 6.04
N PRO A 101 2.55 -10.00 5.00
CA PRO A 101 2.80 -10.34 3.59
C PRO A 101 4.20 -9.91 3.13
N SER A 102 4.68 -10.38 1.98
CA SER A 102 5.95 -9.90 1.40
C SER A 102 5.88 -8.43 1.02
N ILE A 103 4.71 -7.97 0.60
CA ILE A 103 4.37 -6.60 0.25
C ILE A 103 3.09 -6.22 1.00
N THR A 104 3.13 -5.13 1.76
CA THR A 104 1.95 -4.58 2.43
C THR A 104 1.45 -3.37 1.66
N ALA A 105 0.21 -3.46 1.16
CA ALA A 105 -0.53 -2.33 0.62
C ALA A 105 -1.32 -1.64 1.74
N LEU A 106 -1.03 -0.37 1.97
CA LEU A 106 -1.66 0.45 3.01
C LEU A 106 -2.47 1.55 2.34
N HIS A 107 -3.79 1.44 2.43
CA HIS A 107 -4.73 2.42 1.89
C HIS A 107 -5.18 3.37 3.00
N LEU A 108 -5.01 4.68 2.78
CA LEU A 108 -5.55 5.71 3.68
C LEU A 108 -6.96 6.07 3.22
N LYS A 109 -7.97 5.84 4.08
CA LYS A 109 -9.38 6.13 3.77
C LYS A 109 -9.64 7.63 3.74
N ARG A 110 -9.24 8.27 2.64
CA ARG A 110 -9.38 9.72 2.44
C ARG A 110 -10.79 10.13 2.09
N PHE A 111 -11.70 9.22 1.73
CA PHE A 111 -13.06 9.60 1.32
C PHE A 111 -14.08 9.19 2.38
N LYS A 112 -14.83 10.18 2.86
CA LYS A 112 -15.96 9.98 3.76
C LYS A 112 -17.25 10.21 3.01
N ASN A 113 -18.23 9.36 3.26
CA ASN A 113 -19.58 9.51 2.74
C ASN A 113 -20.53 9.83 3.89
N ASN A 114 -21.02 11.07 3.93
CA ASN A 114 -22.01 11.51 4.93
C ASN A 114 -23.44 11.47 4.36
N GLU A 115 -23.76 10.42 3.61
CA GLU A 115 -25.03 10.12 2.89
C GLU A 115 -25.40 11.11 1.77
N ILE A 116 -25.02 12.38 1.88
CA ILE A 116 -25.38 13.47 0.96
C ILE A 116 -24.15 13.98 0.19
N VAL A 117 -22.99 14.00 0.85
CA VAL A 117 -21.75 14.56 0.31
C VAL A 117 -20.62 13.57 0.54
N VAL A 118 -19.80 13.40 -0.49
CA VAL A 118 -18.50 12.74 -0.37
C VAL A 118 -17.43 13.80 -0.21
N GLN A 119 -16.66 13.72 0.89
CA GLN A 119 -15.60 14.67 1.20
C GLN A 119 -14.25 13.97 1.28
N LYS A 120 -13.23 14.58 0.66
CA LYS A 120 -11.84 14.16 0.81
C LYS A 120 -11.24 14.71 2.11
N VAL A 121 -10.50 13.87 2.81
CA VAL A 121 -9.65 14.19 3.95
C VAL A 121 -8.28 14.57 3.39
N ASP A 122 -8.06 15.88 3.26
CA ASP A 122 -6.84 16.49 2.73
C ASP A 122 -5.78 16.74 3.82
N MET A 123 -5.93 16.12 5.00
CA MET A 123 -4.91 16.20 6.05
C MET A 123 -3.66 15.42 5.63
N LEU A 124 -2.48 16.01 5.86
CA LEU A 124 -1.21 15.31 5.73
C LEU A 124 -1.11 14.23 6.82
N VAL A 125 -0.88 12.99 6.39
CA VAL A 125 -0.59 11.86 7.27
C VAL A 125 0.86 11.49 7.02
N SER A 126 1.72 11.77 7.99
CA SER A 126 3.14 11.47 7.87
C SER A 126 3.39 9.95 7.80
N PHE A 127 4.35 9.52 7.00
CA PHE A 127 4.69 8.10 6.86
C PHE A 127 6.22 7.92 6.84
N PRO A 128 6.75 6.88 7.51
CA PRO A 128 8.19 6.66 7.57
C PRO A 128 8.69 5.90 6.33
N LEU A 129 9.98 6.03 6.01
CA LEU A 129 10.61 5.15 5.01
C LEU A 129 10.70 3.71 5.49
N GLU A 130 10.83 3.51 6.80
CA GLU A 130 10.95 2.19 7.42
C GLU A 130 9.77 1.97 8.37
N LEU A 131 9.05 0.86 8.19
CA LEU A 131 7.89 0.52 8.99
C LEU A 131 8.12 -0.79 9.75
N GLY A 132 8.08 -0.70 11.08
CA GLY A 132 8.05 -1.86 11.96
C GLY A 132 6.63 -2.37 12.17
N MET A 133 6.35 -3.63 11.80
CA MET A 133 5.01 -4.22 11.94
C MET A 133 4.82 -5.04 13.23
N LEU A 134 5.88 -5.24 14.01
CA LEU A 134 5.87 -6.11 15.19
C LEU A 134 4.74 -5.78 16.19
N LEU A 135 4.48 -4.50 16.44
CA LEU A 135 3.47 -4.04 17.41
C LEU A 135 2.03 -4.39 17.00
N TYR A 136 1.80 -4.61 15.71
CA TYR A 136 0.48 -4.85 15.12
C TYR A 136 0.23 -6.34 14.83
N THR A 137 1.24 -7.19 15.09
CA THR A 137 1.22 -8.62 14.79
C THR A 137 0.93 -9.49 16.00
N SER A 138 0.30 -10.64 15.76
CA SER A 138 0.15 -11.67 16.80
C SER A 138 1.53 -12.22 17.12
N LYS A 139 1.93 -12.16 18.41
CA LYS A 139 3.28 -12.46 18.93
C LYS A 139 3.68 -13.94 18.82
N ILE A 140 3.62 -14.52 17.63
CA ILE A 140 3.88 -15.95 17.44
C ILE A 140 5.39 -16.22 17.42
N ASN A 141 6.20 -15.32 16.83
CA ASN A 141 7.64 -15.58 16.65
C ASN A 141 8.61 -14.50 17.16
N ASN A 142 8.17 -13.35 17.69
CA ASN A 142 9.05 -12.26 18.18
C ASN A 142 10.14 -11.79 17.18
N GLU A 143 10.07 -12.21 15.92
CA GLU A 143 10.97 -11.79 14.86
C GLU A 143 10.66 -10.35 14.48
N GLU A 144 11.70 -9.57 14.26
CA GLU A 144 11.55 -8.17 13.88
C GLU A 144 11.05 -8.10 12.43
N ILE A 145 9.78 -7.74 12.25
CA ILE A 145 9.19 -7.56 10.92
C ILE A 145 9.35 -6.10 10.53
N LYS A 146 10.29 -5.83 9.62
CA LYS A 146 10.54 -4.52 9.04
C LYS A 146 10.20 -4.49 7.56
N TYR A 147 9.63 -3.38 7.14
CA TYR A 147 9.37 -3.07 5.74
C TYR A 147 10.01 -1.75 5.36
N ASP A 148 10.37 -1.61 4.10
CA ASP A 148 10.81 -0.34 3.53
C ASP A 148 9.78 0.14 2.49
N LEU A 149 9.51 1.44 2.51
CA LEU A 149 8.62 2.11 1.57
C LEU A 149 9.29 2.14 0.19
N TYR A 150 8.53 1.77 -0.84
CA TYR A 150 9.02 1.82 -2.22
C TYR A 150 8.02 2.41 -3.22
N VAL A 151 6.72 2.51 -2.90
CA VAL A 151 5.73 3.22 -3.73
C VAL A 151 4.80 4.07 -2.88
N VAL A 152 4.53 5.28 -3.36
CA VAL A 152 3.46 6.17 -2.87
C VAL A 152 2.57 6.53 -4.05
N ILE A 153 1.28 6.19 -3.98
CA ILE A 153 0.26 6.64 -4.93
C ILE A 153 -0.44 7.84 -4.33
N VAL A 154 -0.66 8.87 -5.15
CA VAL A 154 -1.35 10.10 -4.76
C VAL A 154 -2.66 10.23 -5.54
N HIS A 155 -3.71 10.61 -4.81
CA HIS A 155 -4.96 11.09 -5.39
C HIS A 155 -4.95 12.63 -5.39
N PHE A 156 -4.84 13.24 -6.56
CA PHE A 156 -4.95 14.68 -6.72
C PHE A 156 -6.38 15.10 -7.08
N GLY A 157 -6.84 16.21 -6.48
CA GLY A 157 -8.20 16.71 -6.61
C GLY A 157 -9.08 16.38 -5.40
N SER A 158 -10.14 17.19 -5.21
CA SER A 158 -11.05 17.10 -4.06
C SER A 158 -12.22 16.14 -4.26
N PHE A 159 -12.49 15.73 -5.51
CA PHE A 159 -13.65 14.92 -5.88
C PHE A 159 -13.20 13.60 -6.49
N ILE A 160 -13.93 12.52 -6.20
CA ILE A 160 -13.68 11.19 -6.76
C ILE A 160 -13.80 11.19 -8.29
N SER A 161 -14.73 11.97 -8.85
CA SER A 161 -15.06 11.95 -10.28
C SER A 161 -14.13 12.80 -11.16
N LEU A 162 -13.35 13.71 -10.56
CA LEU A 162 -12.40 14.58 -11.25
C LEU A 162 -11.05 14.49 -10.52
N ALA A 163 -10.51 13.28 -10.51
CA ALA A 163 -9.26 12.94 -9.86
C ALA A 163 -8.15 12.72 -10.90
N HIS A 164 -6.94 13.09 -10.52
CA HIS A 164 -5.71 12.70 -11.22
C HIS A 164 -4.87 11.82 -10.30
N TYR A 165 -4.32 10.73 -10.82
CA TYR A 165 -3.47 9.84 -10.05
C TYR A 165 -2.06 9.84 -10.61
N TYR A 166 -1.10 9.94 -9.72
CA TYR A 166 0.32 9.78 -10.04
C TYR A 166 1.01 9.02 -8.91
N SER A 167 2.24 8.59 -9.15
CA SER A 167 2.98 7.81 -8.16
C SER A 167 4.41 8.27 -7.99
N PHE A 168 4.97 8.00 -6.82
CA PHE A 168 6.39 8.06 -6.55
C PHE A 168 6.90 6.65 -6.33
N ILE A 169 7.97 6.27 -7.02
CA ILE A 169 8.58 4.96 -6.91
C ILE A 169 10.05 5.13 -6.55
N ARG A 170 10.50 4.38 -5.55
CA ARG A 170 11.91 4.33 -5.15
C ARG A 170 12.68 3.43 -6.11
N CYS A 171 13.38 4.04 -7.06
CA CYS A 171 14.07 3.33 -8.15
C CYS A 171 15.47 2.83 -7.74
N ALA A 172 16.08 3.44 -6.73
CA ALA A 172 17.34 2.98 -6.12
C ALA A 172 17.41 3.46 -4.66
N PRO A 173 18.41 3.02 -3.88
CA PRO A 173 18.64 3.58 -2.55
C PRO A 173 18.72 5.11 -2.60
N ASN A 174 17.79 5.77 -1.91
CA ASN A 174 17.64 7.23 -1.85
C ASN A 174 17.31 7.94 -3.18
N GLU A 175 16.91 7.20 -4.23
CA GLU A 175 16.50 7.77 -5.52
C GLU A 175 15.02 7.52 -5.75
N TRP A 176 14.26 8.61 -5.93
CA TRP A 176 12.83 8.58 -6.16
C TRP A 176 12.48 9.16 -7.52
N CYS A 177 11.54 8.52 -8.21
CA CYS A 177 10.98 9.00 -9.46
C CYS A 177 9.49 9.27 -9.29
N LYS A 178 9.03 10.44 -9.73
CA LYS A 178 7.61 10.75 -9.92
C LYS A 178 7.18 10.26 -11.30
N PHE A 179 6.16 9.41 -11.34
CA PHE A 179 5.50 8.92 -12.55
C PHE A 179 4.14 9.61 -12.66
N ASP A 180 4.02 10.49 -13.65
CA ASP A 180 2.86 11.33 -13.94
C ASP A 180 2.47 11.13 -15.42
N ASP A 181 1.59 10.17 -15.67
CA ASP A 181 1.25 9.66 -17.00
C ASP A 181 2.50 9.30 -17.84
N ASN A 182 2.79 10.09 -18.87
CA ASN A 182 3.93 9.90 -19.76
C ASN A 182 5.20 10.63 -19.32
N ARG A 183 5.18 11.30 -18.16
CA ARG A 183 6.31 12.05 -17.61
C ARG A 183 6.88 11.32 -16.41
N VAL A 184 8.19 11.08 -16.46
CA VAL A 184 8.97 10.49 -15.36
C VAL A 184 10.10 11.45 -15.01
N VAL A 185 10.16 11.89 -13.77
CA VAL A 185 11.19 12.83 -13.28
C VAL A 185 11.73 12.38 -11.94
N PHE A 186 13.01 12.64 -11.68
CA PHE A 186 13.59 12.44 -10.36
C PHE A 186 13.07 13.48 -9.37
N VAL A 187 12.90 13.07 -8.12
CA VAL A 187 12.48 13.93 -7.02
C VAL A 187 13.28 13.60 -5.75
N GLU A 188 13.37 14.57 -4.86
CA GLU A 188 14.00 14.38 -3.56
C GLU A 188 13.11 13.58 -2.61
N GLU A 189 13.73 12.80 -1.73
CA GLU A 189 13.01 11.97 -0.75
C GLU A 189 12.15 12.83 0.20
N ASP A 190 12.67 13.96 0.67
CA ASP A 190 11.95 14.90 1.53
C ASP A 190 10.67 15.42 0.86
N PHE A 191 10.70 15.60 -0.47
CA PHE A 191 9.52 15.98 -1.24
C PHE A 191 8.46 14.86 -1.25
N VAL A 192 8.88 13.61 -1.40
CA VAL A 192 7.97 12.45 -1.35
C VAL A 192 7.32 12.33 0.03
N LEU A 193 8.09 12.50 1.12
CA LEU A 193 7.59 12.38 2.50
C LEU A 193 6.63 13.52 2.89
N ALA A 194 6.62 14.62 2.15
CA ALA A 194 5.73 15.76 2.38
C ALA A 194 4.38 15.68 1.63
N ILE A 195 4.11 14.61 0.89
CA ILE A 195 2.90 14.50 0.05
C ILE A 195 1.71 13.84 0.77
N GLU A 196 0.49 14.19 0.32
CA GLU A 196 -0.75 13.53 0.73
C GLU A 196 -0.89 12.12 0.12
N ALA A 197 -0.15 11.15 0.64
CA ALA A 197 -0.21 9.76 0.19
C ALA A 197 -1.65 9.21 0.24
N TYR A 198 -2.10 8.52 -0.80
CA TYR A 198 -3.39 7.83 -0.83
C TYR A 198 -3.24 6.33 -0.57
N ILE A 199 -2.31 5.68 -1.28
CA ILE A 199 -1.94 4.27 -1.07
C ILE A 199 -0.41 4.20 -0.99
N MET A 200 0.12 3.43 -0.05
CA MET A 200 1.55 3.19 0.08
C MET A 200 1.83 1.70 -0.02
N PHE A 201 2.92 1.35 -0.71
CA PHE A 201 3.43 -0.02 -0.73
C PHE A 201 4.75 -0.08 0.01
N TYR A 202 4.76 -1.00 0.96
CA TYR A 202 5.89 -1.34 1.80
C TYR A 202 6.29 -2.76 1.50
N ALA A 203 7.56 -3.02 1.27
CA ALA A 203 8.04 -4.38 1.02
C ALA A 203 8.93 -4.84 2.17
N LYS A 204 8.73 -6.10 2.57
CA LYS A 204 9.39 -6.70 3.72
C LYS A 204 10.88 -6.78 3.42
N ARG A 205 11.73 -6.47 4.40
CA ARG A 205 13.19 -6.58 4.19
C ARG A 205 13.57 -7.98 3.75
N GLY A 206 14.35 -8.06 2.67
CA GLY A 206 14.72 -9.30 2.01
C GLY A 206 13.79 -9.73 0.87
N THR A 207 12.65 -9.06 0.67
CA THR A 207 11.84 -9.18 -0.54
C THR A 207 12.47 -8.34 -1.65
N PRO A 208 12.89 -8.94 -2.79
CA PRO A 208 13.39 -8.18 -3.92
C PRO A 208 12.28 -7.31 -4.53
N TRP A 209 12.60 -6.06 -4.88
CA TRP A 209 11.71 -5.17 -5.63
C TRP A 209 12.44 -4.52 -6.81
N PHE A 210 11.80 -3.54 -7.45
CA PHE A 210 12.26 -2.94 -8.71
C PHE A 210 13.73 -2.51 -8.69
N SER A 211 14.20 -1.84 -7.63
CA SER A 211 15.61 -1.44 -7.52
C SER A 211 16.58 -2.62 -7.43
N ASP A 212 16.23 -3.70 -6.72
CA ASP A 212 17.05 -4.92 -6.70
C ASP A 212 17.11 -5.56 -8.08
N TYR A 213 15.97 -5.62 -8.78
CA TYR A 213 15.92 -6.14 -10.15
C TYR A 213 16.78 -5.31 -11.10
N ILE A 214 16.66 -3.98 -11.06
CA ILE A 214 17.46 -3.08 -11.90
C ILE A 214 18.96 -3.27 -11.59
N GLN A 215 19.34 -3.33 -10.33
CA GLN A 215 20.72 -3.53 -9.92
C GLN A 215 21.30 -4.88 -10.41
N ILE A 216 20.49 -5.94 -10.37
CA ILE A 216 20.92 -7.28 -10.80
C ILE A 216 20.94 -7.41 -12.33
N HIS A 217 19.91 -6.92 -13.01
CA HIS A 217 19.66 -7.26 -14.42
C HIS A 217 20.08 -6.18 -15.41
N VAL A 218 20.10 -4.89 -15.05
CA VAL A 218 20.51 -3.84 -16.00
C VAL A 218 21.97 -3.99 -16.43
N PRO A 219 22.95 -4.29 -15.54
CA PRO A 219 24.31 -4.59 -15.98
C PRO A 219 24.36 -5.78 -16.98
N LEU A 220 23.53 -6.81 -16.75
CA LEU A 220 23.46 -8.00 -17.61
C LEU A 220 22.80 -7.72 -18.97
N ILE A 221 21.79 -6.84 -19.01
CA ILE A 221 21.13 -6.41 -20.26
C ILE A 221 22.11 -5.61 -21.13
N TYR A 222 22.88 -4.69 -20.53
CA TYR A 222 23.91 -3.95 -21.25
C TYR A 222 25.02 -4.87 -21.79
N GLU A 223 25.46 -5.88 -21.01
CA GLU A 223 26.42 -6.88 -21.49
C GLU A 223 25.86 -7.76 -22.62
N THR A 224 24.58 -8.12 -22.55
CA THR A 224 23.92 -8.94 -23.58
C THR A 224 23.71 -8.15 -24.86
N SER A 225 23.36 -6.87 -24.75
CA SER A 225 23.27 -5.93 -25.88
C SER A 225 24.62 -5.76 -26.58
N MET A 226 25.71 -5.59 -25.83
CA MET A 226 27.07 -5.52 -26.39
C MET A 226 27.52 -6.81 -27.07
N LYS A 227 27.13 -7.99 -26.54
CA LYS A 227 27.42 -9.28 -27.17
C LYS A 227 26.61 -9.49 -28.45
N HIS A 228 25.40 -8.97 -28.53
CA HIS A 228 24.55 -9.04 -29.72
C HIS A 228 25.02 -8.08 -30.83
N GLU A 229 25.61 -6.94 -30.47
CA GLU A 229 26.24 -6.02 -31.44
C GLU A 229 27.58 -6.56 -31.98
N LEU A 230 28.38 -7.27 -31.17
CA LEU A 230 29.61 -7.91 -31.68
C LEU A 230 29.35 -9.09 -32.63
N ASN A 231 28.19 -9.74 -32.54
CA ASN A 231 27.83 -10.87 -33.39
C ASN A 231 27.11 -10.47 -34.69
N LYS A 232 26.93 -9.17 -34.97
CA LYS A 232 26.29 -8.66 -36.20
C LYS A 232 27.25 -8.37 -37.35
N THR A 233 28.53 -8.66 -37.20
CA THR A 233 29.50 -8.68 -38.30
C THR A 233 30.00 -10.09 -38.52
N GLU A 234 29.15 -10.95 -39.09
CA GLU A 234 29.55 -12.01 -40.03
C GLU A 234 28.29 -12.73 -40.55
N ASP A 235 28.27 -12.86 -41.88
CA ASP A 235 27.43 -13.70 -42.73
C ASP A 235 26.03 -13.30 -43.22
N SER A 236 25.94 -13.50 -44.53
CA SER A 236 24.89 -13.23 -45.51
C SER A 236 23.89 -14.38 -45.67
N ASP A 237 22.73 -14.01 -46.20
CA ASP A 237 21.79 -14.79 -47.04
C ASP A 237 20.79 -15.78 -46.41
N SER A 238 19.52 -15.45 -46.70
CA SER A 238 18.37 -16.32 -47.04
C SER A 238 17.52 -17.03 -45.96
N HIS A 239 16.20 -16.77 -46.13
CA HIS A 239 14.98 -17.55 -45.81
C HIS A 239 14.49 -17.80 -44.38
N ASP A 240 13.28 -17.28 -44.15
CA ASP A 240 12.15 -17.75 -43.33
C ASP A 240 12.43 -18.62 -42.10
N GLN A 241 12.18 -18.05 -40.92
CA GLN A 241 11.56 -18.79 -39.82
C GLN A 241 10.78 -17.86 -38.88
N VAL A 242 9.50 -18.22 -38.70
CA VAL A 242 8.57 -17.65 -37.72
C VAL A 242 9.04 -18.03 -36.32
N TYR A 243 9.23 -17.03 -35.46
CA TYR A 243 9.13 -17.19 -34.01
C TYR A 243 8.25 -16.07 -33.44
N CYS A 244 7.24 -16.46 -32.68
CA CYS A 244 6.45 -15.55 -31.85
C CYS A 244 7.33 -15.07 -30.70
N GLU A 245 7.65 -13.78 -30.69
CA GLU A 245 8.11 -13.08 -29.50
C GLU A 245 7.01 -12.12 -29.05
N ASP A 246 6.54 -12.36 -27.82
CA ASP A 246 5.64 -11.48 -27.10
C ASP A 246 6.22 -10.07 -27.07
N GLN A 247 5.39 -9.13 -27.51
CA GLN A 247 5.67 -7.69 -27.54
C GLN A 247 5.75 -7.15 -26.10
N LEU A 248 6.90 -7.31 -25.45
CA LEU A 248 7.37 -6.33 -24.47
C LEU A 248 7.95 -5.18 -25.29
N GLN A 249 7.11 -4.20 -25.60
CA GLN A 249 7.58 -2.94 -26.14
C GLN A 249 8.61 -2.36 -25.16
N ASP A 250 9.83 -2.17 -25.67
CA ASP A 250 10.92 -1.50 -24.98
C ASP A 250 10.41 -0.21 -24.33
N VAL A 251 10.20 -0.23 -23.02
CA VAL A 251 10.07 1.00 -22.25
C VAL A 251 11.48 1.56 -22.14
N GLU A 252 11.89 2.29 -23.17
CA GLU A 252 13.07 3.14 -23.13
C GLU A 252 12.78 4.23 -22.08
N ILE A 253 13.15 3.96 -20.81
CA ILE A 253 13.13 4.98 -19.76
C ILE A 253 14.19 6.01 -20.14
N LYS A 254 13.78 7.02 -20.91
CA LYS A 254 14.60 8.21 -21.15
C LYS A 254 14.71 8.96 -19.83
N LEU A 255 15.82 8.71 -19.15
CA LEU A 255 16.33 9.52 -18.05
C LEU A 255 16.62 10.92 -18.59
N VAL A 256 15.62 11.80 -18.57
CA VAL A 256 15.82 13.22 -18.86
C VAL A 256 16.16 13.89 -17.53
N CYS A 257 17.44 14.12 -17.28
CA CYS A 257 17.87 15.16 -16.36
C CYS A 257 17.58 16.51 -17.03
N SER A 258 16.50 17.19 -16.66
CA SER A 258 16.39 18.63 -16.85
C SER A 258 16.14 19.29 -15.49
N SER A 259 17.11 20.11 -15.10
CA SER A 259 16.99 21.10 -14.04
C SER A 259 16.04 22.20 -14.52
N ASP A 260 14.75 22.10 -14.20
CA ASP A 260 13.78 23.11 -14.58
C ASP A 260 13.30 23.89 -13.34
N GLU A 261 13.71 25.16 -13.28
CA GLU A 261 13.37 26.15 -12.24
C GLU A 261 11.87 26.51 -12.18
N GLU A 262 11.05 26.04 -13.13
CA GLU A 262 9.60 26.30 -13.21
C GLU A 262 8.78 25.62 -12.08
N PHE A 263 9.37 24.67 -11.34
CA PHE A 263 8.66 23.91 -10.30
C PHE A 263 8.48 24.68 -8.98
N MET A 264 9.39 25.61 -8.65
CA MET A 264 9.29 26.40 -7.41
C MET A 264 8.16 27.45 -7.48
N ASP A 265 7.79 27.91 -8.67
CA ASP A 265 6.72 28.90 -8.84
C ASP A 265 5.32 28.29 -8.64
N ALA A 266 5.12 27.02 -8.97
CA ALA A 266 3.84 26.31 -8.75
C ALA A 266 3.51 26.10 -7.26
N LEU A 267 4.53 26.09 -6.39
CA LEU A 267 4.34 26.03 -4.93
C LEU A 267 3.95 27.40 -4.33
N HIS A 268 4.31 28.51 -4.97
CA HIS A 268 3.93 29.85 -4.51
C HIS A 268 2.47 30.19 -4.84
N GLU A 269 1.93 29.72 -5.97
CA GLU A 269 0.52 29.95 -6.32
C GLU A 269 -0.47 29.18 -5.40
N GLY A 270 -0.10 27.99 -4.91
CA GLY A 270 -0.90 27.22 -3.95
C GLY A 270 -1.03 27.87 -2.57
N SER A 271 -0.03 28.69 -2.17
CA SER A 271 -0.03 29.39 -0.88
C SER A 271 -0.99 30.60 -0.85
N HIS A 272 -1.27 31.21 -2.01
CA HIS A 272 -2.19 32.35 -2.11
C HIS A 272 -3.67 31.95 -1.98
N VAL A 273 -4.03 30.71 -2.32
CA VAL A 273 -5.41 30.21 -2.19
C VAL A 273 -5.79 29.92 -0.73
N SER A 274 -4.81 29.61 0.13
CA SER A 274 -5.01 29.42 1.57
C SER A 274 -5.38 30.73 2.29
N SER A 275 -4.78 31.86 1.89
CA SER A 275 -5.04 33.18 2.49
C SER A 275 -6.47 33.72 2.24
N MET A 276 -7.09 33.36 1.10
CA MET A 276 -8.47 33.75 0.81
C MET A 276 -9.51 33.00 1.67
N ASN A 277 -9.18 31.82 2.20
CA ASN A 277 -10.08 31.06 3.07
C ASN A 277 -10.05 31.52 4.54
N GLU A 278 -8.95 32.11 5.03
CA GLU A 278 -8.91 32.77 6.34
C GLU A 278 -9.67 34.10 6.36
N THR A 279 -9.70 34.81 5.22
CA THR A 279 -10.38 36.12 5.13
C THR A 279 -11.92 35.96 5.11
N LYS A 280 -12.43 34.82 4.61
CA LYS A 280 -13.86 34.50 4.65
C LYS A 280 -14.37 34.10 6.04
N ARG A 281 -13.54 33.46 6.88
CA ARG A 281 -13.93 33.12 8.27
C ARG A 281 -13.98 34.33 9.22
N LYS A 282 -13.40 35.47 8.86
CA LYS A 282 -13.45 36.70 9.67
C LYS A 282 -14.62 37.65 9.34
N LEU A 283 -15.40 37.39 8.30
CA LEU A 283 -16.57 38.22 7.95
C LEU A 283 -17.92 37.68 8.49
N GLU A 284 -17.98 36.44 8.97
CA GLU A 284 -19.23 35.84 9.47
C GLU A 284 -19.42 36.00 10.99
N ASP A 285 -18.46 36.61 11.70
CA ASP A 285 -18.47 36.75 13.17
C ASP A 285 -18.61 38.23 13.61
N SER A 286 -19.59 38.94 13.04
CA SER A 286 -20.00 40.27 13.51
C SER A 286 -21.34 40.19 14.24
N PRO A 287 -21.43 40.60 15.53
CA PRO A 287 -22.67 40.49 16.28
C PRO A 287 -23.66 41.58 15.84
N SER A 288 -24.90 41.16 15.56
CA SER A 288 -26.06 42.03 15.45
C SER A 288 -26.21 42.86 16.73
N ARG A 289 -26.16 44.19 16.60
CA ARG A 289 -26.55 45.11 17.67
C ARG A 289 -28.07 45.19 17.72
N ASP A 290 -28.63 44.81 18.87
CA ASP A 290 -29.96 45.25 19.30
C ASP A 290 -29.89 46.73 19.70
N ASP A 291 -30.69 47.56 19.02
CA ASP A 291 -31.49 48.69 19.53
C ASP A 291 -32.12 49.47 18.35
#